data_AF-A0A3D1QAG2-F1
#
_entry.id   AF-A0A3D1QAG2-F1
#
_cell.length_a   1.000
_cell.length_b   1.000
_cell.length_c   1.000
_cell.angle_alpha   90.00
_cell.angle_beta   90.00
_cell.angle_gamma   90.00
#
_symmetry.space_group_name_H-M   'P 1'
#
loop_
_entity.id
_entity.type
_entity.pdbx_description
1 polymer ?
#
loop_
_entity_poly.entity_id
_entity_poly.type
_entity_poly.pdbx_seq_one_letter_code
_entity_poly.pdbx_strand_id
1 'polypeptide(L)'
;MTPLQPVWAAPPDYCGGVNNEYEYQEVVFLSGEPVLFKGSFTSSEKISDVKGTVSYKFDLKPADPALKGSLDRRVTYESAYTNFSPQGQTTGATGIKSYRETVVLGEDRFTLEDYQFSRSDVVDNRPAADFFSGTIAARKVYKLNKDEGTVIVDISGGAVGYSNFWGKTETQILDYNLQSELLPSPGDEEKRGGFSWAGTVRVIASDSLRKSLDYSPNEVSLSSFPGGHMTVEKREMVSSCQYDLPRMKDGVPREYQRESGEIDLHQAMLPNIERLILPKFRDLGGHWAEEDIKKLYSLNVFQGTSPFFLPDAPMTRMDFTRAVMRSCNISPEQPQKTGLVRTRKAASEASLVKDVPSSNPDYQYVKEAINRGLVQGVGGYFLPDSSLTRAQAVTILVRGLGFEYNAPAPGFFTQFRDDAEIPAWAKDSVYMARQIGLLAGDSSNRVHPNQVMTRAEASAMLIRFLSFLERDLQQDYRENIVLYK
;
A
#
# COMPACT_ATOMS: atom_id res chain seq x y z
N MET A 1 8.51 -11.82 14.95
CA MET A 1 8.53 -10.61 14.11
C MET A 1 8.50 -11.11 12.69
N THR A 2 7.36 -10.99 12.01
CA THR A 2 7.32 -11.22 10.57
C THR A 2 8.29 -10.21 9.96
N PRO A 3 9.28 -10.62 9.14
CA PRO A 3 10.17 -9.67 8.51
C PRO A 3 9.32 -8.63 7.79
N LEU A 4 9.65 -7.35 7.98
CA LEU A 4 9.10 -6.29 7.15
C LEU A 4 9.42 -6.72 5.71
N GLN A 5 8.42 -7.10 4.91
CA GLN A 5 8.61 -7.32 3.49
C GLN A 5 8.36 -5.97 2.81
N PRO A 6 9.38 -5.23 2.34
CA PRO A 6 9.13 -4.14 1.43
C PRO A 6 9.02 -4.79 0.07
N VAL A 7 7.83 -5.31 -0.23
CA VAL A 7 7.34 -5.16 -1.58
C VAL A 7 6.12 -4.27 -1.39
N TRP A 8 6.40 -2.98 -1.26
CA TRP A 8 5.40 -1.97 -1.58
C TRP A 8 4.97 -2.26 -3.02
N ALA A 9 3.68 -2.12 -3.30
CA ALA A 9 3.26 -2.00 -4.68
C ALA A 9 3.85 -0.66 -5.17
N ALA A 10 5.10 -0.68 -5.63
CA ALA A 10 5.87 0.49 -6.00
C ALA A 10 6.01 0.54 -7.52
N PRO A 11 5.76 1.71 -8.14
CA PRO A 11 6.09 1.93 -9.54
C PRO A 11 7.56 1.54 -9.81
N PRO A 12 7.87 0.89 -10.95
CA PRO A 12 9.23 0.55 -11.28
C PRO A 12 10.11 1.80 -11.44
N ASP A 13 11.24 1.81 -10.73
CA ASP A 13 12.17 2.95 -10.74
C ASP A 13 11.45 4.27 -10.34
N TYR A 14 11.95 5.42 -10.80
CA TYR A 14 11.38 6.76 -10.55
C TYR A 14 11.13 7.50 -11.87
N CYS A 15 10.78 6.74 -12.92
CA CYS A 15 10.62 7.23 -14.29
C CYS A 15 9.14 7.28 -14.74
N GLY A 16 8.20 6.94 -13.85
CA GLY A 16 6.76 7.02 -14.15
C GLY A 16 6.25 5.94 -15.10
N GLY A 17 6.91 4.79 -15.18
CA GLY A 17 6.46 3.70 -16.04
C GLY A 17 5.41 2.81 -15.38
N VAL A 18 4.76 2.00 -16.22
CA VAL A 18 3.77 1.00 -15.83
C VAL A 18 4.09 -0.33 -16.48
N ASN A 19 3.74 -1.45 -15.85
CA ASN A 19 3.92 -2.77 -16.47
C ASN A 19 2.79 -3.76 -16.15
N ASN A 20 2.66 -4.74 -17.04
CA ASN A 20 2.01 -6.01 -16.77
C ASN A 20 3.07 -7.12 -16.72
N GLU A 21 2.69 -8.39 -16.87
CA GLU A 21 3.59 -9.54 -16.82
C GLU A 21 4.59 -9.62 -17.99
N TYR A 22 4.29 -8.94 -19.11
CA TYR A 22 4.99 -9.12 -20.38
C TYR A 22 5.63 -7.84 -20.91
N GLU A 23 5.01 -6.69 -20.64
CA GLU A 23 5.41 -5.42 -21.22
C GLU A 23 5.48 -4.32 -20.15
N TYR A 24 6.55 -3.53 -20.22
CA TYR A 24 6.72 -2.27 -19.52
C TYR A 24 6.58 -1.11 -20.51
N GLN A 25 6.03 0.01 -20.05
CA GLN A 25 5.86 1.25 -20.82
C GLN A 25 6.31 2.46 -19.99
N GLU A 26 7.01 3.42 -20.62
CA GLU A 26 7.33 4.72 -20.02
C GLU A 26 7.42 5.82 -21.08
N VAL A 27 7.20 7.08 -20.69
CA VAL A 27 7.40 8.24 -21.56
C VAL A 27 8.77 8.85 -21.29
N VAL A 28 9.53 9.10 -22.34
CA VAL A 28 10.87 9.70 -22.29
C VAL A 28 10.84 11.08 -22.92
N PHE A 29 11.48 12.07 -22.29
CA PHE A 29 11.40 13.49 -22.67
C PHE A 29 12.75 14.10 -23.10
N LEU A 30 13.79 13.28 -23.26
CA LEU A 30 15.17 13.73 -23.46
C LEU A 30 15.40 14.48 -24.78
N SER A 31 14.56 14.26 -25.80
CA SER A 31 14.65 14.95 -27.10
C SER A 31 13.90 16.29 -27.15
N GLY A 32 13.25 16.70 -26.06
CA GLY A 32 12.34 17.86 -26.06
C GLY A 32 10.94 17.53 -26.61
N GLU A 33 10.68 16.28 -26.98
CA GLU A 33 9.36 15.75 -27.34
C GLU A 33 9.07 14.52 -26.48
N PRO A 34 7.80 14.28 -26.09
CA PRO A 34 7.44 13.06 -25.38
C PRO A 34 7.47 11.86 -26.32
N VAL A 35 8.26 10.84 -25.98
CA VAL A 35 8.34 9.58 -26.75
C VAL A 35 7.97 8.42 -25.86
N LEU A 36 6.90 7.70 -26.22
CA LEU A 36 6.50 6.47 -25.53
C LEU A 36 7.45 5.33 -25.89
N PHE A 37 8.06 4.72 -24.90
CA PHE A 37 8.85 3.50 -25.01
C PHE A 37 8.09 2.31 -24.44
N LYS A 38 8.29 1.14 -25.03
CA LYS A 38 7.77 -0.13 -24.53
C LYS A 38 8.75 -1.28 -24.73
N GLY A 39 8.68 -2.30 -23.88
CA GLY A 39 9.53 -3.47 -24.02
C GLY A 39 9.61 -4.32 -22.76
N SER A 40 10.76 -4.96 -22.57
CA SER A 40 10.97 -5.90 -21.48
C SER A 40 11.51 -5.22 -20.23
N PHE A 41 11.07 -5.73 -19.08
CA PHE A 41 11.43 -5.28 -17.75
C PHE A 41 11.69 -6.48 -16.86
N THR A 42 12.74 -6.40 -16.05
CA THR A 42 12.99 -7.36 -14.98
C THR A 42 13.43 -6.64 -13.72
N SER A 43 12.94 -7.09 -12.57
CA SER A 43 13.37 -6.62 -11.25
C SER A 43 13.91 -7.76 -10.39
N SER A 44 14.78 -7.41 -9.45
CA SER A 44 15.22 -8.34 -8.39
C SER A 44 15.43 -7.60 -7.09
N GLU A 45 15.04 -8.22 -5.98
CA GLU A 45 15.03 -7.58 -4.67
C GLU A 45 15.71 -8.46 -3.63
N LYS A 46 16.46 -7.83 -2.72
CA LYS A 46 17.06 -8.47 -1.54
C LYS A 46 16.85 -7.57 -0.35
N ILE A 47 15.99 -7.97 0.57
CA ILE A 47 15.56 -7.10 1.65
C ILE A 47 15.55 -7.82 3.00
N SER A 48 16.02 -7.11 4.02
CA SER A 48 15.95 -7.46 5.43
C SER A 48 15.40 -6.27 6.23
N ASP A 49 15.21 -6.48 7.54
CA ASP A 49 14.68 -5.45 8.45
C ASP A 49 15.55 -4.18 8.56
N VAL A 50 16.81 -4.22 8.12
CA VAL A 50 17.77 -3.11 8.24
C VAL A 50 18.33 -2.63 6.91
N LYS A 51 18.24 -3.43 5.84
CA LYS A 51 18.79 -3.08 4.52
C LYS A 51 17.98 -3.67 3.38
N GLY A 52 17.80 -2.89 2.32
CA GLY A 52 17.21 -3.32 1.05
C GLY A 52 18.16 -3.10 -0.12
N THR A 53 17.99 -3.89 -1.17
CA THR A 53 18.58 -3.62 -2.49
C THR A 53 17.57 -4.03 -3.54
N VAL A 54 17.28 -3.11 -4.47
CA VAL A 54 16.36 -3.33 -5.59
C VAL A 54 17.10 -3.01 -6.87
N SER A 55 17.11 -3.94 -7.81
CA SER A 55 17.74 -3.78 -9.12
C SER A 55 16.70 -3.90 -10.22
N TYR A 56 16.81 -3.01 -11.21
CA TYR A 56 15.96 -3.01 -12.40
C TYR A 56 16.81 -3.10 -13.66
N LYS A 57 16.29 -3.81 -14.66
CA LYS A 57 16.83 -3.84 -16.02
C LYS A 57 15.69 -3.64 -17.02
N PHE A 58 15.91 -2.70 -17.94
CA PHE A 58 14.97 -2.34 -19.00
C PHE A 58 15.66 -2.48 -20.36
N ASP A 59 14.91 -3.02 -21.32
CA ASP A 59 15.27 -3.07 -22.74
C ASP A 59 14.01 -2.71 -23.53
N LEU A 60 13.94 -1.45 -23.94
CA LEU A 60 12.76 -0.82 -24.52
C LEU A 60 13.04 -0.26 -25.91
N LYS A 61 11.99 -0.12 -26.70
CA LYS A 61 11.98 0.52 -28.01
C LYS A 61 10.85 1.55 -28.09
N PRO A 62 10.95 2.56 -28.97
CA PRO A 62 9.82 3.45 -29.25
C PRO A 62 8.57 2.64 -29.61
N ALA A 63 7.43 3.03 -29.07
CA ALA A 63 6.15 2.40 -29.35
C ALA A 63 5.68 2.67 -30.79
N ASP A 64 6.06 3.84 -31.34
CA ASP A 64 5.91 4.13 -32.76
C ASP A 64 7.00 3.41 -33.58
N PRO A 65 6.64 2.44 -34.44
CA PRO A 65 7.60 1.70 -35.23
C PRO A 65 8.32 2.54 -36.30
N ALA A 66 7.83 3.74 -36.63
CA ALA A 66 8.50 4.67 -37.54
C ALA A 66 9.73 5.33 -36.88
N LEU A 67 9.74 5.43 -35.54
CA LEU A 67 10.85 5.97 -34.79
C LEU A 67 11.92 4.91 -34.56
N LYS A 68 13.12 5.15 -35.10
CA LYS A 68 14.31 4.35 -34.76
C LYS A 68 14.80 4.76 -33.39
N GLY A 69 14.91 3.82 -32.46
CA GLY A 69 15.42 4.11 -31.13
C GLY A 69 15.52 2.90 -30.22
N SER A 70 16.10 3.11 -29.05
CA SER A 70 16.23 2.10 -28.00
C SER A 70 16.50 2.76 -26.65
N LEU A 71 16.07 2.11 -25.57
CA LEU A 71 16.45 2.46 -24.21
C LEU A 71 16.97 1.20 -23.51
N ASP A 72 18.25 1.21 -23.14
CA ASP A 72 18.84 0.23 -22.21
C ASP A 72 19.11 0.94 -20.89
N ARG A 73 18.50 0.44 -19.82
CA ARG A 73 18.66 0.96 -18.47
C ARG A 73 18.97 -0.18 -17.51
N ARG A 74 19.98 0.01 -16.67
CA ARG A 74 20.24 -0.82 -15.49
C ARG A 74 20.49 0.06 -14.29
N VAL A 75 19.68 -0.14 -13.26
CA VAL A 75 19.78 0.65 -12.04
C VAL A 75 19.69 -0.26 -10.83
N THR A 76 20.39 0.11 -9.75
CA THR A 76 20.31 -0.57 -8.46
C THR A 76 20.28 0.46 -7.36
N TYR A 77 19.23 0.39 -6.56
CA TYR A 77 19.03 1.19 -5.36
C TYR A 77 19.44 0.39 -4.13
N GLU A 78 19.92 1.09 -3.11
CA GLU A 78 20.14 0.51 -1.79
C GLU A 78 19.46 1.35 -0.71
N SER A 79 18.79 0.67 0.21
CA SER A 79 18.02 1.31 1.28
C SER A 79 18.56 0.87 2.62
N ALA A 80 18.67 1.80 3.57
CA ALA A 80 18.93 1.52 4.98
C ALA A 80 17.67 1.85 5.80
N TYR A 81 17.30 0.96 6.71
CA TYR A 81 16.11 1.10 7.54
C TYR A 81 16.49 1.19 9.02
N THR A 82 15.85 2.12 9.73
CA THR A 82 15.99 2.28 11.17
C THR A 82 14.63 2.15 11.84
N ASN A 83 14.48 1.15 12.69
CA ASN A 83 13.25 0.90 13.43
C ASN A 83 13.27 1.65 14.78
N PHE A 84 12.25 2.47 15.00
CA PHE A 84 11.95 3.19 16.23
C PHE A 84 10.76 2.54 16.93
N SER A 85 10.97 1.32 17.46
CA SER A 85 9.92 0.51 18.08
C SER A 85 9.08 1.25 19.14
N PRO A 86 9.64 2.11 20.03
CA PRO A 86 8.83 2.83 21.01
C PRO A 86 7.82 3.80 20.40
N GLN A 87 8.12 4.32 19.19
CA GLN A 87 7.26 5.22 18.44
C GLN A 87 6.37 4.48 17.43
N GLY A 88 6.59 3.18 17.24
CA GLY A 88 5.93 2.42 16.18
C GLY A 88 6.36 2.87 14.77
N GLN A 89 7.54 3.46 14.61
CA GLN A 89 7.95 4.08 13.35
C GLN A 89 9.18 3.41 12.75
N THR A 90 9.33 3.46 11.43
CA THR A 90 10.55 3.07 10.72
C THR A 90 10.91 4.16 9.74
N THR A 91 12.18 4.56 9.70
CA THR A 91 12.68 5.49 8.68
C THR A 91 13.48 4.73 7.63
N GLY A 92 13.30 5.08 6.37
CA GLY A 92 14.11 4.61 5.25
C GLY A 92 14.99 5.71 4.71
N ALA A 93 16.22 5.36 4.33
CA ALA A 93 17.09 6.19 3.51
C ALA A 93 17.54 5.37 2.31
N THR A 94 17.09 5.75 1.12
CA THR A 94 17.41 5.08 -0.14
C THR A 94 18.34 5.94 -0.97
N GLY A 95 19.49 5.37 -1.29
CA GLY A 95 20.47 5.92 -2.20
C GLY A 95 20.61 5.04 -3.43
N ILE A 96 21.57 5.38 -4.27
CA ILE A 96 21.83 4.68 -5.53
C ILE A 96 23.18 4.02 -5.52
N LYS A 97 23.19 2.73 -5.84
CA LYS A 97 24.40 1.89 -5.87
C LYS A 97 25.05 1.88 -7.25
N SER A 98 24.24 1.87 -8.31
CA SER A 98 24.71 1.90 -9.70
C SER A 98 23.59 2.35 -10.63
N TYR A 99 23.89 3.23 -11.60
CA TYR A 99 22.99 3.58 -12.70
C TYR A 99 23.78 3.57 -14.00
N ARG A 100 23.25 2.88 -15.02
CA ARG A 100 23.62 3.09 -16.43
C ARG A 100 22.36 3.23 -17.25
N GLU A 101 22.38 4.18 -18.17
CA GLU A 101 21.28 4.39 -19.10
C GLU A 101 21.83 4.88 -20.43
N THR A 102 21.27 4.36 -21.51
CA THR A 102 21.49 4.87 -22.86
C THR A 102 20.17 4.92 -23.59
N VAL A 103 19.82 6.10 -24.08
CA VAL A 103 18.65 6.34 -24.91
C VAL A 103 19.10 6.75 -26.31
N VAL A 104 18.52 6.12 -27.33
CA VAL A 104 18.75 6.45 -28.73
C VAL A 104 17.41 6.85 -29.34
N LEU A 105 17.38 8.01 -30.00
CA LEU A 105 16.22 8.57 -30.70
C LEU A 105 16.69 9.14 -32.04
N GLY A 106 16.41 8.42 -33.13
CA GLY A 106 16.91 8.78 -34.45
C GLY A 106 18.43 8.73 -34.51
N GLU A 107 19.05 9.89 -34.76
CA GLU A 107 20.51 10.07 -34.78
C GLU A 107 21.08 10.43 -33.40
N ASP A 108 20.23 10.89 -32.48
CA ASP A 108 20.62 11.39 -31.18
C ASP A 108 20.77 10.25 -30.16
N ARG A 109 21.92 10.23 -29.48
CA ARG A 109 22.26 9.29 -28.42
C ARG A 109 22.52 10.05 -27.11
N PHE A 110 21.67 9.79 -26.13
CA PHE A 110 21.79 10.29 -24.76
C PHE A 110 22.44 9.19 -23.90
N THR A 111 23.60 9.48 -23.32
CA THR A 111 24.31 8.55 -22.42
C THR A 111 24.40 9.17 -21.04
N LEU A 112 23.88 8.49 -20.02
CA LEU A 112 23.95 8.97 -18.63
C LEU A 112 25.42 8.98 -18.17
N GLU A 113 25.91 10.17 -17.80
CA GLU A 113 27.28 10.39 -17.34
C GLU A 113 27.36 10.55 -15.82
N ASP A 114 26.48 11.39 -15.26
CA ASP A 114 26.37 11.58 -13.81
C ASP A 114 24.93 11.34 -13.34
N TYR A 115 24.81 10.82 -12.12
CA TYR A 115 23.52 10.63 -11.48
C TYR A 115 23.63 10.79 -9.97
N GLN A 116 22.63 11.45 -9.41
CA GLN A 116 22.47 11.65 -7.98
C GLN A 116 21.04 11.27 -7.61
N PHE A 117 20.87 10.59 -6.49
CA PHE A 117 19.57 10.16 -6.02
C PHE A 117 19.55 10.08 -4.50
N SER A 118 18.48 10.60 -3.90
CA SER A 118 18.18 10.47 -2.48
C SER A 118 16.67 10.36 -2.30
N ARG A 119 16.25 9.35 -1.55
CA ARG A 119 14.89 9.21 -1.04
C ARG A 119 14.94 8.99 0.47
N SER A 120 14.07 9.66 1.21
CA SER A 120 13.89 9.41 2.63
C SER A 120 12.43 9.16 2.92
N ASP A 121 12.16 8.08 3.65
CA ASP A 121 10.81 7.62 3.98
C ASP A 121 10.60 7.61 5.50
N VAL A 122 9.36 7.87 5.92
CA VAL A 122 8.86 7.51 7.24
C VAL A 122 7.68 6.55 7.06
N VAL A 123 7.69 5.48 7.83
CA VAL A 123 6.64 4.47 7.91
C VAL A 123 6.08 4.49 9.33
N ASP A 124 4.80 4.76 9.46
CA ASP A 124 4.04 4.56 10.68
C ASP A 124 3.51 3.12 10.71
N ASN A 125 4.11 2.28 11.55
CA ASN A 125 3.82 0.84 11.60
C ASN A 125 2.65 0.61 12.56
N ARG A 126 1.49 0.26 12.01
CA ARG A 126 0.28 0.02 12.81
C ARG A 126 -0.14 -1.44 12.73
N PRO A 127 -0.90 -1.94 13.73
CA PRO A 127 -1.28 -3.35 13.74
C PRO A 127 -1.96 -3.82 12.45
N ALA A 128 -2.84 -2.99 11.88
CA ALA A 128 -3.67 -3.37 10.74
C ALA A 128 -3.14 -2.85 9.39
N ALA A 129 -2.47 -1.71 9.37
CA ALA A 129 -1.97 -1.10 8.13
C ALA A 129 -0.76 -0.20 8.40
N ASP A 130 0.31 -0.39 7.66
CA ASP A 130 1.43 0.54 7.67
C ASP A 130 1.13 1.68 6.72
N PHE A 131 1.39 2.91 7.13
CA PHE A 131 1.26 4.12 6.31
C PHE A 131 2.62 4.74 6.11
N PHE A 132 2.93 5.22 4.91
CA PHE A 132 4.23 5.82 4.66
C PHE A 132 4.15 7.04 3.76
N SER A 133 5.15 7.90 3.95
CA SER A 133 5.42 9.04 3.08
C SER A 133 6.92 9.17 2.89
N GLY A 134 7.33 9.59 1.70
CA GLY A 134 8.72 9.82 1.37
C GLY A 134 8.92 11.07 0.54
N THR A 135 10.14 11.60 0.63
CA THR A 135 10.62 12.73 -0.18
C THR A 135 11.72 12.22 -1.10
N ILE A 136 11.69 12.66 -2.36
CA ILE A 136 12.59 12.21 -3.42
C ILE A 136 13.27 13.41 -4.05
N ALA A 137 14.58 13.30 -4.26
CA ALA A 137 15.37 14.22 -5.07
C ALA A 137 16.36 13.43 -5.93
N ALA A 138 16.48 13.79 -7.20
CA ALA A 138 17.45 13.18 -8.10
C ALA A 138 17.93 14.18 -9.15
N ARG A 139 19.10 13.92 -9.71
CA ARG A 139 19.65 14.62 -10.87
C ARG A 139 20.22 13.61 -11.82
N LYS A 140 19.90 13.72 -13.11
CA LYS A 140 20.52 12.94 -14.18
C LYS A 140 21.20 13.89 -15.15
N VAL A 141 22.45 13.61 -15.50
CA VAL A 141 23.22 14.38 -16.50
C VAL A 141 23.57 13.45 -17.65
N TYR A 142 23.06 13.78 -18.84
CA TYR A 142 23.27 13.02 -20.06
C TYR A 142 24.20 13.77 -20.99
N LYS A 143 25.13 13.04 -21.59
CA LYS A 143 25.89 13.47 -22.76
C LYS A 143 25.14 13.13 -24.03
N LEU A 144 25.01 14.12 -24.91
CA LEU A 144 24.44 13.99 -26.24
C LEU A 144 25.56 13.73 -27.26
N ASN A 145 25.45 12.63 -28.01
CA ASN A 145 26.38 12.24 -29.07
C ASN A 145 27.87 12.35 -28.67
N LYS A 146 28.19 11.86 -27.46
CA LYS A 146 29.48 12.00 -26.77
C LYS A 146 29.71 13.40 -26.21
N ASP A 147 30.04 14.37 -27.05
CA ASP A 147 30.44 15.72 -26.58
C ASP A 147 29.72 16.83 -27.37
N GLU A 148 28.63 16.51 -28.08
CA GLU A 148 27.86 17.49 -28.86
C GLU A 148 26.86 18.27 -28.00
N GLY A 149 26.61 17.85 -26.76
CA GLY A 149 25.72 18.58 -25.86
C GLY A 149 25.45 17.87 -24.55
N THR A 150 24.64 18.51 -23.70
CA THR A 150 24.23 18.00 -22.40
C THR A 150 22.72 18.09 -22.23
N VAL A 151 22.11 17.12 -21.56
CA VAL A 151 20.75 17.21 -21.01
C VAL A 151 20.80 16.96 -19.51
N ILE A 152 20.30 17.89 -18.71
CA ILE A 152 20.17 17.77 -17.27
C ILE A 152 18.69 17.60 -16.93
N VAL A 153 18.39 16.60 -16.12
CA VAL A 153 17.04 16.36 -15.59
C VAL A 153 17.12 16.41 -14.08
N ASP A 154 16.57 17.47 -13.50
CA ASP A 154 16.37 17.61 -12.05
C ASP A 154 14.99 17.07 -11.68
N ILE A 155 14.96 16.15 -10.72
CA ILE A 155 13.74 15.47 -10.26
C ILE A 155 13.54 15.81 -8.79
N SER A 156 12.36 16.29 -8.43
CA SER A 156 11.95 16.50 -7.05
C SER A 156 10.54 15.96 -6.84
N GLY A 157 10.21 15.54 -5.63
CA GLY A 157 8.85 15.11 -5.34
C GLY A 157 8.78 14.24 -4.11
N GLY A 158 7.81 13.33 -4.10
CA GLY A 158 7.62 12.42 -3.00
C GLY A 158 6.83 11.18 -3.38
N ALA A 159 6.65 10.32 -2.40
CA ALA A 159 5.81 9.14 -2.49
C ALA A 159 4.90 9.08 -1.27
N VAL A 160 3.68 8.61 -1.44
CA VAL A 160 2.77 8.28 -0.34
C VAL A 160 2.19 6.90 -0.57
N GLY A 161 1.87 6.20 0.51
CA GLY A 161 1.31 4.88 0.36
C GLY A 161 0.90 4.23 1.67
N TYR A 162 0.36 3.02 1.51
CA TYR A 162 0.02 2.15 2.61
C TYR A 162 0.30 0.68 2.25
N SER A 163 0.44 -0.16 3.27
CA SER A 163 0.57 -1.59 3.13
C SER A 163 -0.20 -2.30 4.23
N ASN A 164 -1.15 -3.15 3.83
CA ASN A 164 -1.87 -4.05 4.73
C ASN A 164 -2.12 -5.40 4.03
N PHE A 165 -2.82 -6.32 4.71
CA PHE A 165 -3.12 -7.64 4.15
C PHE A 165 -4.09 -7.61 2.95
N TRP A 166 -4.98 -6.63 2.91
CA TRP A 166 -6.03 -6.44 1.89
C TRP A 166 -5.60 -5.55 0.73
N GLY A 167 -4.55 -4.76 0.89
CA GLY A 167 -4.05 -3.93 -0.19
C GLY A 167 -2.74 -3.25 0.12
N LYS A 168 -2.06 -2.86 -0.95
CA LYS A 168 -0.83 -2.09 -0.93
C LYS A 168 -0.87 -1.07 -2.05
N THR A 169 -0.47 0.16 -1.79
CA THR A 169 -0.36 1.18 -2.82
C THR A 169 0.84 2.08 -2.52
N GLU A 170 1.66 2.37 -3.52
CA GLU A 170 2.58 3.51 -3.54
C GLU A 170 2.20 4.42 -4.71
N THR A 171 2.05 5.71 -4.45
CA THR A 171 1.87 6.74 -5.45
C THR A 171 3.02 7.72 -5.37
N GLN A 172 3.82 7.77 -6.44
CA GLN A 172 4.92 8.72 -6.64
C GLN A 172 4.39 9.96 -7.36
N ILE A 173 4.73 11.14 -6.84
CA ILE A 173 4.40 12.44 -7.43
C ILE A 173 5.73 13.15 -7.65
N LEU A 174 6.16 13.26 -8.90
CA LEU A 174 7.49 13.73 -9.28
C LEU A 174 7.40 14.88 -10.27
N ASP A 175 8.17 15.93 -10.03
CA ASP A 175 8.36 17.07 -10.93
C ASP A 175 9.76 16.99 -11.54
N TYR A 176 9.82 17.00 -12.87
CA TYR A 176 11.03 16.99 -13.67
C TYR A 176 11.25 18.38 -14.25
N ASN A 177 12.45 18.91 -14.08
CA ASN A 177 12.93 20.11 -14.74
C ASN A 177 14.06 19.72 -15.68
N LEU A 178 13.82 19.87 -16.98
CA LEU A 178 14.74 19.51 -18.05
C LEU A 178 15.44 20.75 -18.57
N GLN A 179 16.75 20.66 -18.76
CA GLN A 179 17.57 21.66 -19.43
C GLN A 179 18.49 20.96 -20.42
N SER A 180 18.46 21.40 -21.68
CA SER A 180 19.33 20.87 -22.72
C SER A 180 20.15 21.98 -23.33
N GLU A 181 21.41 21.68 -23.61
CA GLU A 181 22.33 22.54 -24.33
C GLU A 181 23.03 21.71 -25.41
N LEU A 182 22.79 22.02 -26.68
CA LEU A 182 23.51 21.49 -27.82
C LEU A 182 24.62 22.48 -28.21
N LEU A 183 25.84 21.97 -28.32
CA LEU A 183 27.01 22.71 -28.77
C LEU A 183 27.04 22.76 -30.30
N PRO A 184 27.56 23.85 -30.89
CA PRO A 184 27.80 23.91 -32.32
C PRO A 184 28.85 22.87 -32.74
N SER A 185 28.59 22.12 -33.81
CA SER A 185 29.59 21.18 -34.36
C SER A 185 30.83 21.93 -34.86
N PRO A 186 32.06 21.52 -34.48
CA PRO A 186 33.28 22.15 -34.99
C PRO A 186 33.46 21.84 -36.49
N GLY A 187 33.39 22.87 -37.34
CA GLY A 187 33.82 22.78 -38.75
C GLY A 187 32.74 22.51 -39.81
N ASP A 188 31.46 22.42 -39.45
CA ASP A 188 30.34 22.32 -40.39
C ASP A 188 29.23 23.31 -39.99
N GLU A 189 29.27 24.55 -40.50
CA GLU A 189 28.22 25.56 -40.26
C GLU A 189 26.83 25.18 -40.84
N GLU A 190 26.76 24.10 -41.64
CA GLU A 190 25.54 23.61 -42.30
C GLU A 190 24.75 22.56 -41.49
N LYS A 191 25.28 22.02 -40.38
CA LYS A 191 24.56 21.10 -39.48
C LYS A 191 24.19 21.79 -38.18
N ARG A 192 22.92 21.62 -37.75
CA ARG A 192 22.27 22.16 -36.53
C ARG A 192 23.17 23.10 -35.70
N GLY A 193 23.00 24.42 -35.86
CA GLY A 193 23.65 25.39 -34.98
C GLY A 193 23.35 25.11 -33.50
N GLY A 194 24.25 25.52 -32.59
CA GLY A 194 24.05 25.31 -31.16
C GLY A 194 22.75 25.95 -30.66
N PHE A 195 22.04 25.26 -29.77
CA PHE A 195 20.77 25.73 -29.20
C PHE A 195 20.58 25.19 -27.78
N SER A 196 19.68 25.82 -27.03
CA SER A 196 19.24 25.31 -25.73
C SER A 196 17.72 25.29 -25.63
N TRP A 197 17.21 24.40 -24.79
CA TRP A 197 15.81 24.36 -24.44
C TRP A 197 15.60 23.91 -23.01
N ALA A 198 14.44 24.26 -22.45
CA ALA A 198 14.04 23.84 -21.11
C ALA A 198 12.58 23.38 -21.11
N GLY A 199 12.29 22.43 -20.24
CA GLY A 199 11.01 21.75 -20.17
C GLY A 199 10.64 21.39 -18.74
N THR A 200 9.35 21.25 -18.48
CA THR A 200 8.85 20.72 -17.21
C THR A 200 7.94 19.53 -17.47
N VAL A 201 7.99 18.53 -16.59
CA VAL A 201 7.09 17.38 -16.61
C VAL A 201 6.66 17.08 -15.19
N ARG A 202 5.38 16.86 -14.96
CA ARG A 202 4.84 16.31 -13.71
C ARG A 202 4.35 14.89 -13.97
N VAL A 203 4.90 13.95 -13.21
CA VAL A 203 4.60 12.52 -13.27
C VAL A 203 3.90 12.10 -12.00
N ILE A 204 2.71 11.50 -12.13
CA ILE A 204 2.01 10.82 -11.05
C ILE A 204 1.91 9.35 -11.43
N ALA A 205 2.69 8.50 -10.77
CA ALA A 205 2.69 7.06 -11.02
C ALA A 205 2.27 6.30 -9.77
N SER A 206 1.33 5.37 -9.92
CA SER A 206 0.79 4.57 -8.83
C SER A 206 0.82 3.11 -9.19
N ASP A 207 1.33 2.28 -8.28
CA ASP A 207 1.17 0.83 -8.32
C ASP A 207 0.30 0.41 -7.15
N SER A 208 -0.73 -0.36 -7.43
CA SER A 208 -1.74 -0.71 -6.44
C SER A 208 -2.12 -2.18 -6.55
N LEU A 209 -1.99 -2.88 -5.43
CA LEU A 209 -2.47 -4.23 -5.22
C LEU A 209 -3.69 -4.18 -4.30
N ARG A 210 -4.76 -4.86 -4.69
CA ARG A 210 -5.97 -5.00 -3.89
C ARG A 210 -6.42 -6.45 -3.86
N LYS A 211 -6.70 -6.95 -2.66
CA LYS A 211 -7.31 -8.24 -2.39
C LYS A 211 -8.76 -8.03 -1.97
N SER A 212 -9.68 -8.61 -2.71
CA SER A 212 -11.13 -8.44 -2.50
C SER A 212 -11.82 -9.77 -2.20
N LEU A 213 -12.98 -9.73 -1.52
CA LEU A 213 -13.85 -10.89 -1.37
C LEU A 213 -14.97 -10.87 -2.40
N ASP A 214 -14.96 -11.88 -3.27
CA ASP A 214 -16.00 -12.12 -4.24
C ASP A 214 -16.76 -13.41 -3.92
N TYR A 215 -18.00 -13.50 -4.40
CA TYR A 215 -18.81 -14.72 -4.33
C TYR A 215 -19.02 -15.27 -5.73
N SER A 216 -18.72 -16.55 -5.93
CA SER A 216 -19.04 -17.24 -7.18
C SER A 216 -20.13 -18.28 -6.92
N PRO A 217 -21.33 -18.11 -7.51
CA PRO A 217 -22.41 -19.08 -7.42
C PRO A 217 -22.05 -20.34 -8.22
N ASN A 218 -22.68 -21.46 -7.85
CA ASN A 218 -22.71 -22.66 -8.67
C ASN A 218 -23.84 -22.55 -9.68
N GLU A 219 -23.55 -22.84 -10.94
CA GLU A 219 -24.56 -22.83 -12.02
C GLU A 219 -25.48 -24.06 -11.97
N VAL A 220 -25.04 -25.15 -11.34
CA VAL A 220 -25.79 -26.40 -11.28
C VAL A 220 -26.69 -26.46 -10.05
N SER A 221 -27.94 -26.87 -10.26
CA SER A 221 -28.96 -26.99 -9.22
C SER A 221 -28.79 -28.22 -8.33
N LEU A 222 -28.09 -29.27 -8.80
CA LEU A 222 -27.80 -30.50 -8.05
C LEU A 222 -26.42 -30.45 -7.38
N SER A 223 -26.08 -29.34 -6.71
CA SER A 223 -24.87 -29.22 -5.90
C SER A 223 -25.19 -29.28 -4.40
N SER A 224 -24.24 -29.79 -3.61
CA SER A 224 -24.34 -29.79 -2.14
C SER A 224 -24.06 -28.41 -1.50
N PHE A 225 -23.80 -27.39 -2.33
CA PHE A 225 -23.60 -26.00 -1.92
C PHE A 225 -24.01 -25.03 -3.05
N PRO A 226 -24.47 -23.81 -2.73
CA PRO A 226 -24.96 -22.85 -3.74
C PRO A 226 -23.84 -22.10 -4.48
N GLY A 227 -22.60 -22.23 -4.04
CA GLY A 227 -21.47 -21.43 -4.47
C GLY A 227 -20.52 -21.20 -3.31
N GLY A 228 -19.51 -20.35 -3.49
CA GLY A 228 -18.54 -20.07 -2.44
C GLY A 228 -17.81 -18.74 -2.62
N HIS A 229 -17.34 -18.22 -1.49
CA HIS A 229 -16.47 -17.06 -1.48
C HIS A 229 -15.08 -17.40 -2.03
N MET A 230 -14.44 -16.40 -2.60
CA MET A 230 -13.07 -16.43 -3.08
C MET A 230 -12.40 -15.10 -2.76
N THR A 231 -11.08 -15.14 -2.58
CA THR A 231 -10.29 -13.92 -2.62
C THR A 231 -9.77 -13.69 -4.03
N VAL A 232 -9.88 -12.45 -4.50
CA VAL A 232 -9.38 -12.01 -5.81
C VAL A 232 -8.38 -10.90 -5.58
N GLU A 233 -7.12 -11.18 -5.89
CA GLU A 233 -6.02 -10.23 -5.82
C GLU A 233 -5.76 -9.64 -7.21
N LYS A 234 -5.86 -8.32 -7.33
CA LYS A 234 -5.62 -7.56 -8.55
C LYS A 234 -4.47 -6.60 -8.33
N ARG A 235 -3.58 -6.47 -9.31
CA ARG A 235 -2.53 -5.45 -9.33
C ARG A 235 -2.63 -4.63 -10.60
N GLU A 236 -2.63 -3.32 -10.43
CA GLU A 236 -2.77 -2.35 -11.51
C GLU A 236 -1.78 -1.22 -11.30
N MET A 237 -1.26 -0.72 -12.41
CA MET A 237 -0.38 0.43 -12.45
C MET A 237 -0.97 1.50 -13.36
N VAL A 238 -1.01 2.72 -12.86
CA VAL A 238 -1.39 3.91 -13.62
C VAL A 238 -0.25 4.91 -13.57
N SER A 239 -0.04 5.62 -14.66
CA SER A 239 0.85 6.76 -14.69
C SER A 239 0.21 7.88 -15.49
N SER A 240 0.40 9.11 -15.05
CA SER A 240 0.04 10.28 -15.80
C SER A 240 1.20 11.26 -15.86
N CYS A 241 1.52 11.68 -17.07
CA CYS A 241 2.60 12.59 -17.36
C CYS A 241 2.03 13.86 -17.99
N GLN A 242 2.02 14.96 -17.24
CA GLN A 242 1.71 16.29 -17.75
C GLN A 242 3.01 16.98 -18.12
N TYR A 243 3.13 17.51 -19.33
CA TYR A 243 4.37 18.11 -19.80
C TYR A 243 4.14 19.51 -20.38
N ASP A 244 5.17 20.34 -20.31
CA ASP A 244 5.30 21.60 -21.02
C ASP A 244 6.73 21.69 -21.59
N LEU A 245 6.85 21.46 -22.89
CA LEU A 245 8.10 21.28 -23.61
C LEU A 245 8.25 22.30 -24.76
N PRO A 246 9.45 22.54 -25.28
CA PRO A 246 9.61 23.30 -26.53
C PRO A 246 8.89 22.60 -27.68
N ARG A 247 8.34 23.36 -28.62
CA ARG A 247 7.87 22.79 -29.88
C ARG A 247 9.06 22.52 -30.78
N MET A 248 9.33 21.27 -31.10
CA MET A 248 10.46 20.89 -31.96
C MET A 248 10.09 20.94 -33.44
N LYS A 249 11.07 21.21 -34.29
CA LYS A 249 11.00 20.99 -35.75
C LYS A 249 12.34 20.50 -36.23
N ASP A 250 12.35 19.34 -36.89
CA ASP A 250 13.58 18.71 -37.40
C ASP A 250 14.64 18.54 -36.28
N GLY A 251 14.17 18.33 -35.04
CA GLY A 251 14.94 18.24 -33.80
C GLY A 251 15.63 19.52 -33.33
N VAL A 252 15.14 20.69 -33.80
CA VAL A 252 15.56 22.01 -33.32
C VAL A 252 14.36 22.69 -32.63
N PRO A 253 14.54 23.31 -31.45
CA PRO A 253 13.45 24.00 -30.77
C PRO A 253 13.02 25.25 -31.56
N ARG A 254 11.71 25.44 -31.72
CA ARG A 254 11.14 26.66 -32.28
C ARG A 254 11.14 27.76 -31.22
N GLU A 255 11.71 28.90 -31.59
CA GLU A 255 11.78 30.06 -30.71
C GLU A 255 10.37 30.48 -30.24
N TYR A 256 10.20 30.63 -28.93
CA TYR A 256 8.96 31.03 -28.26
C TYR A 256 7.73 30.13 -28.50
N GLN A 257 7.89 28.93 -29.06
CA GLN A 257 6.79 27.98 -29.22
C GLN A 257 6.95 26.83 -28.25
N ARG A 258 5.87 26.55 -27.51
CA ARG A 258 5.79 25.46 -26.55
C ARG A 258 4.66 24.51 -26.92
N GLU A 259 4.78 23.27 -26.47
CA GLU A 259 3.79 22.22 -26.58
C GLU A 259 3.58 21.62 -25.21
N SER A 260 2.33 21.67 -24.74
CA SER A 260 1.92 21.05 -23.50
C SER A 260 0.86 19.99 -23.76
N GLY A 261 0.83 18.99 -22.90
CA GLY A 261 -0.09 17.86 -23.03
C GLY A 261 -0.07 16.95 -21.81
N GLU A 262 -0.92 15.93 -21.88
CA GLU A 262 -1.05 14.89 -20.85
C GLU A 262 -1.02 13.53 -21.54
N ILE A 263 -0.24 12.60 -20.99
CA ILE A 263 -0.14 11.22 -21.46
C ILE A 263 -0.43 10.31 -20.28
N ASP A 264 -1.48 9.52 -20.39
CA ASP A 264 -1.86 8.52 -19.40
C ASP A 264 -1.47 7.11 -19.86
N LEU A 265 -0.86 6.36 -18.96
CA LEU A 265 -0.51 4.95 -19.13
C LEU A 265 -1.26 4.11 -18.10
N HIS A 266 -1.72 2.93 -18.52
CA HIS A 266 -2.40 1.99 -17.64
C HIS A 266 -2.01 0.56 -18.01
N GLN A 267 -1.63 -0.23 -17.01
CA GLN A 267 -1.39 -1.66 -17.13
C GLN A 267 -2.01 -2.40 -15.96
N ALA A 268 -2.51 -3.61 -16.21
CA ALA A 268 -3.08 -4.48 -15.20
C ALA A 268 -2.50 -5.89 -15.34
N MET A 269 -2.21 -6.52 -14.20
CA MET A 269 -1.81 -7.92 -14.14
C MET A 269 -3.05 -8.82 -14.08
N LEU A 270 -2.88 -10.08 -14.49
CA LEU A 270 -3.85 -11.14 -14.30
C LEU A 270 -4.13 -11.35 -12.81
N PRO A 271 -5.41 -11.45 -12.43
CA PRO A 271 -5.78 -11.62 -11.04
C PRO A 271 -5.39 -13.01 -10.53
N ASN A 272 -4.95 -13.07 -9.27
CA ASN A 272 -4.82 -14.33 -8.55
C ASN A 272 -6.13 -14.62 -7.79
N ILE A 273 -6.66 -15.84 -7.94
CA ILE A 273 -7.97 -16.22 -7.40
C ILE A 273 -7.81 -17.45 -6.49
N GLU A 274 -8.26 -17.31 -5.25
CA GLU A 274 -8.21 -18.39 -4.25
C GLU A 274 -9.62 -18.67 -3.69
N ARG A 275 -10.09 -19.91 -3.83
CA ARG A 275 -11.37 -20.36 -3.27
C ARG A 275 -11.28 -20.53 -1.75
N LEU A 276 -12.30 -20.07 -1.05
CA LEU A 276 -12.39 -20.19 0.40
C LEU A 276 -13.29 -21.37 0.82
N ILE A 277 -13.14 -21.76 2.08
CA ILE A 277 -13.97 -22.81 2.68
C ILE A 277 -15.42 -22.37 2.81
N LEU A 278 -16.33 -23.36 2.85
CA LEU A 278 -17.77 -23.13 2.98
C LEU A 278 -18.23 -23.34 4.44
N PRO A 279 -18.67 -22.28 5.15
CA PRO A 279 -19.33 -22.43 6.44
C PRO A 279 -20.65 -23.19 6.29
N LYS A 280 -20.94 -24.09 7.24
CA LYS A 280 -22.20 -24.85 7.31
C LYS A 280 -22.86 -24.65 8.67
N PHE A 281 -23.40 -23.46 8.89
CA PHE A 281 -24.14 -23.12 10.09
C PHE A 281 -25.64 -23.36 9.92
N ARG A 282 -26.29 -23.88 10.97
CA ARG A 282 -27.73 -24.21 10.96
C ARG A 282 -28.61 -23.08 11.48
N ASP A 283 -28.03 -22.09 12.15
CA ASP A 283 -28.70 -20.98 12.83
C ASP A 283 -28.54 -19.63 12.13
N LEU A 284 -27.96 -19.59 10.91
CA LEU A 284 -27.80 -18.34 10.17
C LEU A 284 -28.88 -18.09 9.13
N GLY A 285 -29.65 -19.11 8.72
CA GLY A 285 -30.60 -18.96 7.61
C GLY A 285 -31.62 -17.86 7.86
N GLY A 286 -31.60 -16.80 7.04
CA GLY A 286 -32.50 -15.65 7.15
C GLY A 286 -32.10 -14.62 8.21
N HIS A 287 -30.97 -14.82 8.89
CA HIS A 287 -30.41 -13.85 9.83
C HIS A 287 -29.74 -12.71 9.07
N TRP A 288 -29.93 -11.46 9.51
CA TRP A 288 -29.45 -10.27 8.77
C TRP A 288 -27.91 -10.24 8.59
N ALA A 289 -27.16 -10.81 9.53
CA ALA A 289 -25.69 -10.91 9.50
C ALA A 289 -25.17 -12.21 8.83
N GLU A 290 -26.04 -13.02 8.21
CA GLU A 290 -25.67 -14.32 7.63
C GLU A 290 -24.46 -14.21 6.70
N GLU A 291 -24.49 -13.28 5.75
CA GLU A 291 -23.42 -13.11 4.77
C GLU A 291 -22.10 -12.62 5.39
N ASP A 292 -22.17 -11.68 6.34
CA ASP A 292 -20.99 -11.16 7.04
C ASP A 292 -20.28 -12.27 7.83
N ILE A 293 -21.06 -13.06 8.57
CA ILE A 293 -20.56 -14.20 9.35
C ILE A 293 -19.95 -15.25 8.43
N LYS A 294 -20.62 -15.58 7.32
CA LYS A 294 -20.11 -16.56 6.36
C LYS A 294 -18.78 -16.11 5.74
N LYS A 295 -18.66 -14.84 5.35
CA LYS A 295 -17.41 -14.26 4.82
C LYS A 295 -16.26 -14.39 5.81
N LEU A 296 -16.46 -13.95 7.05
CA LEU A 296 -15.42 -14.01 8.10
C LEU A 296 -15.01 -15.46 8.40
N TYR A 297 -15.97 -16.39 8.42
CA TYR A 297 -15.66 -17.79 8.62
C TYR A 297 -14.89 -18.39 7.42
N SER A 298 -15.29 -18.08 6.19
CA SER A 298 -14.59 -18.47 4.97
C SER A 298 -13.13 -17.98 4.96
N LEU A 299 -12.87 -16.81 5.53
CA LEU A 299 -11.54 -16.23 5.71
C LEU A 299 -10.75 -16.80 6.89
N ASN A 300 -11.28 -17.81 7.59
CA ASN A 300 -10.65 -18.40 8.78
C ASN A 300 -10.48 -17.40 9.95
N VAL A 301 -11.21 -16.28 9.93
CA VAL A 301 -11.24 -15.29 11.02
C VAL A 301 -11.90 -15.92 12.24
N PHE A 302 -13.11 -16.44 12.06
CA PHE A 302 -13.76 -17.31 13.03
C PHE A 302 -13.44 -18.78 12.73
N GLN A 303 -13.29 -19.57 13.79
CA GLN A 303 -12.98 -21.00 13.71
C GLN A 303 -13.86 -21.78 14.69
N GLY A 304 -14.06 -23.05 14.38
CA GLY A 304 -14.79 -23.99 15.24
C GLY A 304 -15.28 -25.18 14.43
N THR A 305 -15.80 -26.20 15.11
CA THR A 305 -16.48 -27.33 14.47
C THR A 305 -17.97 -27.37 14.79
N SER A 306 -18.45 -26.40 15.58
CA SER A 306 -19.86 -26.28 15.94
C SER A 306 -20.71 -26.03 14.68
N PRO A 307 -21.86 -26.72 14.53
CA PRO A 307 -22.83 -26.39 13.48
C PRO A 307 -23.65 -25.13 13.80
N PHE A 308 -23.40 -24.46 14.93
CA PHE A 308 -24.08 -23.24 15.37
C PHE A 308 -23.06 -22.11 15.59
N PHE A 309 -23.37 -20.93 15.09
CA PHE A 309 -22.55 -19.72 15.28
C PHE A 309 -22.98 -18.88 16.48
N LEU A 310 -24.26 -18.94 16.85
CA LEU A 310 -24.92 -18.15 17.90
C LEU A 310 -24.86 -16.63 17.63
N PRO A 311 -25.46 -16.13 16.53
CA PRO A 311 -25.30 -14.73 16.10
C PRO A 311 -25.71 -13.69 17.15
N ASP A 312 -26.75 -13.97 17.94
CA ASP A 312 -27.27 -13.06 18.96
C ASP A 312 -26.59 -13.19 20.33
N ALA A 313 -25.67 -14.14 20.49
CA ALA A 313 -24.91 -14.25 21.74
C ALA A 313 -23.91 -13.08 21.88
N PRO A 314 -23.58 -12.66 23.12
CA PRO A 314 -22.55 -11.65 23.35
C PRO A 314 -21.20 -12.04 22.75
N MET A 315 -20.54 -11.10 22.07
CA MET A 315 -19.16 -11.25 21.62
C MET A 315 -18.22 -11.01 22.81
N THR A 316 -17.25 -11.91 23.03
CA THR A 316 -16.23 -11.73 24.07
C THR A 316 -15.09 -10.84 23.57
N ARG A 317 -14.41 -10.16 24.50
CA ARG A 317 -13.24 -9.34 24.18
C ARG A 317 -12.12 -10.15 23.53
N MET A 318 -11.89 -11.39 23.98
CA MET A 318 -10.89 -12.28 23.39
C MET A 318 -11.25 -12.66 21.95
N ASP A 319 -12.49 -13.08 21.70
CA ASP A 319 -12.90 -13.53 20.37
C ASP A 319 -12.83 -12.40 19.34
N PHE A 320 -13.24 -11.19 19.72
CA PHE A 320 -13.13 -10.04 18.84
C PHE A 320 -11.68 -9.65 18.57
N THR A 321 -10.83 -9.62 19.60
CA THR A 321 -9.39 -9.30 19.43
C THR A 321 -8.72 -10.31 18.49
N ARG A 322 -9.01 -11.60 18.66
CA ARG A 322 -8.52 -12.67 17.77
C ARG A 322 -9.03 -12.47 16.34
N ALA A 323 -10.31 -12.10 16.19
CA ALA A 323 -10.92 -11.87 14.89
C ALA A 323 -10.28 -10.68 14.15
N VAL A 324 -10.01 -9.57 14.83
CA VAL A 324 -9.29 -8.41 14.25
C VAL A 324 -7.90 -8.83 13.80
N MET A 325 -7.14 -9.49 14.67
CA MET A 325 -5.79 -9.95 14.35
C MET A 325 -5.77 -10.86 13.11
N ARG A 326 -6.65 -11.86 13.05
CA ARG A 326 -6.74 -12.76 11.91
C ARG A 326 -7.21 -12.07 10.63
N SER A 327 -8.12 -11.12 10.74
CA SER A 327 -8.56 -10.29 9.60
C SER A 327 -7.40 -9.51 8.99
N CYS A 328 -6.39 -9.14 9.78
CA CYS A 328 -5.17 -8.48 9.33
C CYS A 328 -4.00 -9.47 9.08
N ASN A 329 -4.29 -10.77 9.02
CA ASN A 329 -3.29 -11.84 8.89
C ASN A 329 -2.18 -11.81 9.95
N ILE A 330 -2.51 -11.36 11.16
CA ILE A 330 -1.65 -11.37 12.33
C ILE A 330 -1.87 -12.70 13.05
N SER A 331 -0.95 -13.63 12.85
CA SER A 331 -0.91 -14.90 13.57
C SER A 331 0.34 -14.95 14.47
N PRO A 332 0.19 -15.10 15.79
CA PRO A 332 1.34 -15.36 16.64
C PRO A 332 2.00 -16.66 16.21
N GLU A 333 3.33 -16.67 16.10
CA GLU A 333 4.09 -17.90 15.91
C GLU A 333 3.77 -18.85 17.07
N GLN A 334 3.13 -19.99 16.78
CA GLN A 334 3.06 -21.05 17.77
C GLN A 334 4.46 -21.65 17.89
N PRO A 335 4.97 -21.90 19.11
CA PRO A 335 6.24 -22.59 19.27
C PRO A 335 6.14 -23.93 18.53
N GLN A 336 6.93 -24.08 17.47
CA GLN A 336 6.98 -25.31 16.72
C GLN A 336 7.31 -26.44 17.70
N LYS A 337 6.42 -27.43 17.81
CA LYS A 337 6.75 -28.69 18.47
C LYS A 337 7.71 -29.46 17.57
N THR A 338 8.94 -28.98 17.42
CA THR A 338 10.01 -29.78 16.82
C THR A 338 10.29 -30.95 17.76
N GLY A 339 10.30 -32.16 17.18
CA GLY A 339 10.22 -33.42 17.91
C GLY A 339 11.30 -33.59 18.98
N LEU A 340 10.91 -34.23 20.08
CA LEU A 340 11.72 -34.93 21.09
C LEU A 340 13.21 -34.52 21.20
N VAL A 341 13.49 -33.24 21.36
CA VAL A 341 14.75 -32.81 21.99
C VAL A 341 14.43 -32.50 23.44
N ARG A 342 15.02 -33.29 24.34
CA ARG A 342 15.02 -33.04 25.79
C ARG A 342 15.88 -31.80 26.06
N THR A 343 15.38 -30.62 25.72
CA THR A 343 16.03 -29.36 26.03
C THR A 343 15.62 -28.91 27.42
N ARG A 344 16.60 -28.40 28.19
CA ARG A 344 16.45 -27.81 29.53
C ARG A 344 15.18 -26.98 29.60
N LYS A 345 14.39 -27.17 30.67
CA LYS A 345 13.18 -26.41 31.04
C LYS A 345 13.34 -24.95 30.64
N ALA A 346 12.80 -24.58 29.47
CA ALA A 346 12.73 -23.18 29.07
C ALA A 346 11.98 -22.45 30.19
N ALA A 347 12.56 -21.38 30.72
CA ALA A 347 11.92 -20.58 31.75
C ALA A 347 10.54 -20.16 31.21
N SER A 348 9.47 -20.51 31.92
CA SER A 348 8.12 -20.10 31.49
C SER A 348 8.08 -18.58 31.53
N GLU A 349 7.82 -17.96 30.38
CA GLU A 349 7.63 -16.52 30.31
C GLU A 349 6.48 -16.11 31.25
N ALA A 350 6.72 -15.06 32.05
CA ALA A 350 5.69 -14.49 32.90
C ALA A 350 4.61 -13.85 32.02
N SER A 351 3.34 -14.00 32.41
CA SER A 351 2.26 -13.37 31.66
C SER A 351 2.30 -11.85 31.79
N LEU A 352 2.03 -11.14 30.69
CA LEU A 352 1.83 -9.69 30.69
C LEU A 352 0.55 -9.26 31.43
N VAL A 353 -0.40 -10.18 31.63
CA VAL A 353 -1.69 -9.91 32.29
C VAL A 353 -2.01 -10.98 33.34
N LYS A 354 -2.79 -10.61 34.36
CA LYS A 354 -3.03 -11.45 35.54
C LYS A 354 -4.02 -12.60 35.29
N ASP A 355 -4.90 -12.46 34.31
CA ASP A 355 -6.05 -13.35 34.03
C ASP A 355 -5.88 -14.23 32.79
N VAL A 356 -4.77 -14.08 32.06
CA VAL A 356 -4.44 -14.96 30.93
C VAL A 356 -3.05 -15.54 31.16
N PRO A 357 -2.91 -16.73 31.77
CA PRO A 357 -1.61 -17.32 32.03
C PRO A 357 -0.90 -17.71 30.72
N SER A 358 0.44 -17.78 30.73
CA SER A 358 1.21 -18.10 29.51
C SER A 358 0.99 -19.52 28.96
N SER A 359 0.35 -20.39 29.74
CA SER A 359 -0.12 -21.71 29.32
C SER A 359 -1.47 -21.70 28.59
N ASN A 360 -2.22 -20.60 28.64
CA ASN A 360 -3.50 -20.47 27.93
C ASN A 360 -3.23 -20.45 26.41
N PRO A 361 -3.95 -21.24 25.58
CA PRO A 361 -3.80 -21.23 24.12
C PRO A 361 -3.92 -19.84 23.47
N ASP A 362 -4.70 -18.94 24.08
CA ASP A 362 -4.92 -17.58 23.58
C ASP A 362 -3.88 -16.57 24.08
N TYR A 363 -2.99 -16.94 25.00
CA TYR A 363 -2.02 -16.00 25.56
C TYR A 363 -1.16 -15.34 24.49
N GLN A 364 -0.79 -16.08 23.44
CA GLN A 364 0.04 -15.53 22.36
C GLN A 364 -0.69 -14.44 21.57
N TYR A 365 -2.01 -14.56 21.39
CA TYR A 365 -2.81 -13.49 20.78
C TYR A 365 -2.90 -12.28 21.70
N VAL A 366 -3.13 -12.49 23.00
CA VAL A 366 -3.20 -11.39 23.99
C VAL A 366 -1.86 -10.64 24.05
N LYS A 367 -0.76 -11.38 24.14
CA LYS A 367 0.60 -10.83 24.17
C LYS A 367 0.89 -9.99 22.93
N GLU A 368 0.64 -10.55 21.75
CA GLU A 368 0.91 -9.85 20.49
C GLU A 368 0.01 -8.64 20.30
N ALA A 369 -1.28 -8.73 20.66
CA ALA A 369 -2.19 -7.59 20.60
C ALA A 369 -1.76 -6.44 21.52
N ILE A 370 -1.24 -6.74 22.72
CA ILE A 370 -0.71 -5.73 23.64
C ILE A 370 0.59 -5.13 23.10
N ASN A 371 1.53 -5.97 22.63
CA ASN A 371 2.82 -5.51 22.11
C ASN A 371 2.69 -4.60 20.89
N ARG A 372 1.69 -4.86 20.05
CA ARG A 372 1.38 -4.01 18.88
C ARG A 372 0.53 -2.78 19.23
N GLY A 373 0.06 -2.64 20.47
CA GLY A 373 -0.82 -1.54 20.88
C GLY A 373 -2.27 -1.66 20.40
N LEU A 374 -2.67 -2.80 19.83
CA LEU A 374 -4.04 -3.05 19.36
C LEU A 374 -5.03 -3.04 20.53
N VAL A 375 -4.62 -3.59 21.67
CA VAL A 375 -5.42 -3.65 22.89
C VAL A 375 -4.60 -3.19 24.09
N GLN A 376 -5.30 -2.65 25.10
CA GLN A 376 -4.71 -2.31 26.40
C GLN A 376 -5.46 -3.08 27.50
N GLY A 377 -4.74 -3.47 28.54
CA GLY A 377 -5.33 -4.06 29.74
C GLY A 377 -5.94 -3.01 30.67
N VAL A 378 -6.76 -3.45 31.62
CA VAL A 378 -7.35 -2.62 32.68
C VAL A 378 -6.85 -3.12 34.02
N GLY A 379 -6.07 -2.31 34.76
CA GLY A 379 -5.55 -2.69 36.08
C GLY A 379 -4.65 -3.95 36.09
N GLY A 380 -4.04 -4.27 34.94
CA GLY A 380 -3.23 -5.49 34.74
C GLY A 380 -4.03 -6.72 34.30
N TYR A 381 -5.30 -6.57 33.92
CA TYR A 381 -6.17 -7.63 33.41
C TYR A 381 -6.50 -7.42 31.93
N PHE A 382 -6.68 -8.49 31.17
CA PHE A 382 -7.15 -8.43 29.78
C PHE A 382 -8.68 -8.56 29.68
N LEU A 383 -9.30 -9.31 30.58
CA LEU A 383 -10.72 -9.66 30.66
C LEU A 383 -11.21 -10.46 29.43
N PRO A 384 -10.65 -11.66 29.17
CA PRO A 384 -10.90 -12.41 27.94
C PRO A 384 -12.37 -12.79 27.72
N ASP A 385 -13.05 -13.22 28.79
CA ASP A 385 -14.43 -13.74 28.74
C ASP A 385 -15.49 -12.63 28.91
N SER A 386 -15.07 -11.40 29.21
CA SER A 386 -15.98 -10.28 29.36
C SER A 386 -16.64 -9.93 28.02
N SER A 387 -17.93 -9.60 28.09
CA SER A 387 -18.67 -9.09 26.94
C SER A 387 -18.08 -7.77 26.44
N LEU A 388 -17.94 -7.67 25.12
CA LEU A 388 -17.37 -6.51 24.44
C LEU A 388 -18.43 -5.43 24.24
N THR A 389 -18.12 -4.18 24.62
CA THR A 389 -19.00 -3.04 24.32
C THR A 389 -18.71 -2.44 22.95
N ARG A 390 -19.68 -1.72 22.37
CA ARG A 390 -19.50 -1.00 21.10
C ARG A 390 -18.32 -0.03 21.11
N ALA A 391 -18.13 0.74 22.19
CA ALA A 391 -16.99 1.62 22.33
C ALA A 391 -15.65 0.86 22.32
N GLN A 392 -15.58 -0.28 23.00
CA GLN A 392 -14.36 -1.10 23.02
C GLN A 392 -14.03 -1.67 21.64
N ALA A 393 -15.03 -2.18 20.92
CA ALA A 393 -14.85 -2.72 19.58
C ALA A 393 -14.29 -1.65 18.62
N VAL A 394 -14.91 -0.47 18.61
CA VAL A 394 -14.49 0.66 17.77
C VAL A 394 -13.07 1.10 18.11
N THR A 395 -12.74 1.23 19.40
CA THR A 395 -11.39 1.60 19.84
C THR A 395 -10.34 0.59 19.40
N ILE A 396 -10.63 -0.71 19.42
CA ILE A 396 -9.68 -1.74 18.94
C ILE A 396 -9.41 -1.55 17.44
N LEU A 397 -10.45 -1.35 16.64
CA LEU A 397 -10.30 -1.19 15.19
C LEU A 397 -9.53 0.08 14.82
N VAL A 398 -9.88 1.21 15.44
CA VAL A 398 -9.23 2.50 15.15
C VAL A 398 -7.77 2.51 15.61
N ARG A 399 -7.46 1.92 16.78
CA ARG A 399 -6.07 1.71 17.21
C ARG A 399 -5.29 0.81 16.28
N GLY A 400 -5.95 -0.17 15.67
CA GLY A 400 -5.36 -0.99 14.62
C GLY A 400 -4.86 -0.16 13.43
N LEU A 401 -5.53 0.96 13.13
CA LEU A 401 -5.15 1.91 12.07
C LEU A 401 -4.25 3.04 12.58
N GLY A 402 -4.16 3.27 13.90
CA GLY A 402 -3.47 4.42 14.48
C GLY A 402 -4.16 5.77 14.24
N PHE A 403 -5.43 5.75 13.83
CA PHE A 403 -6.12 6.99 13.43
C PHE A 403 -6.62 7.81 14.62
N GLU A 404 -6.61 7.28 15.84
CA GLU A 404 -6.97 8.03 17.05
C GLU A 404 -6.15 9.31 17.23
N TYR A 405 -4.91 9.35 16.73
CA TYR A 405 -4.05 10.54 16.77
C TYR A 405 -4.46 11.65 15.80
N ASN A 406 -5.37 11.36 14.87
CA ASN A 406 -5.91 12.32 13.90
C ASN A 406 -7.19 12.99 14.41
N ALA A 407 -7.69 12.63 15.59
CA ALA A 407 -8.80 13.32 16.22
C ALA A 407 -8.42 14.78 16.57
N PRO A 408 -9.38 15.72 16.59
CA PRO A 408 -9.12 17.09 17.01
C PRO A 408 -8.58 17.14 18.45
N ALA A 409 -7.94 18.27 18.79
CA ALA A 409 -7.49 18.50 20.16
C ALA A 409 -8.66 18.33 21.17
N PRO A 410 -8.40 17.78 22.38
CA PRO A 410 -9.44 17.49 23.37
C PRO A 410 -10.39 18.67 23.62
N GLY A 411 -11.69 18.35 23.74
CA GLY A 411 -12.77 19.35 23.86
C GLY A 411 -13.74 19.38 22.68
N PHE A 412 -13.52 18.54 21.66
CA PHE A 412 -14.44 18.35 20.54
C PHE A 412 -15.65 17.46 20.90
N PHE A 413 -16.65 17.46 20.03
CA PHE A 413 -17.81 16.58 20.06
C PHE A 413 -17.75 15.56 18.91
N THR A 414 -18.13 14.31 19.19
CA THR A 414 -18.20 13.23 18.19
C THR A 414 -19.35 13.37 17.20
N GLN A 415 -20.18 14.41 17.36
CA GLN A 415 -21.41 14.67 16.60
C GLN A 415 -22.50 13.60 16.77
N PHE A 416 -22.34 12.66 17.70
CA PHE A 416 -23.40 11.74 18.12
C PHE A 416 -24.25 12.37 19.23
N ARG A 417 -25.54 12.03 19.27
CA ARG A 417 -26.47 12.61 20.25
C ARG A 417 -26.17 12.17 21.69
N ASP A 418 -25.55 11.01 21.85
CA ASP A 418 -25.13 10.42 23.11
C ASP A 418 -23.62 10.64 23.36
N ASP A 419 -23.04 11.72 22.84
CA ASP A 419 -21.62 12.05 23.03
C ASP A 419 -21.18 12.05 24.50
N ALA A 420 -22.07 12.50 25.40
CA ALA A 420 -21.82 12.51 26.84
C ALA A 420 -21.73 11.11 27.46
N GLU A 421 -22.27 10.07 26.82
CA GLU A 421 -22.18 8.68 27.28
C GLU A 421 -20.92 7.97 26.77
N ILE A 422 -20.22 8.57 25.79
CA ILE A 422 -18.98 8.03 25.23
C ILE A 422 -17.86 8.22 26.25
N PRO A 423 -17.21 7.14 26.71
CA PRO A 423 -16.09 7.27 27.63
C PRO A 423 -14.94 8.10 27.03
N ALA A 424 -14.27 8.91 27.85
CA ALA A 424 -13.18 9.77 27.39
C ALA A 424 -12.09 9.01 26.62
N TRP A 425 -11.74 7.80 27.05
CA TRP A 425 -10.75 6.93 26.39
C TRP A 425 -11.16 6.44 25.00
N ALA A 426 -12.46 6.47 24.68
CA ALA A 426 -13.02 6.03 23.42
C ALA A 426 -13.31 7.18 22.46
N LYS A 427 -13.28 8.44 22.95
CA LYS A 427 -13.83 9.59 22.26
C LYS A 427 -13.15 9.86 20.92
N ASP A 428 -11.82 9.81 20.91
CA ASP A 428 -11.00 9.96 19.70
C ASP A 428 -11.30 8.85 18.68
N SER A 429 -11.36 7.60 19.15
CA SER A 429 -11.68 6.47 18.30
C SER A 429 -13.10 6.55 17.71
N VAL A 430 -14.09 6.93 18.51
CA VAL A 430 -15.49 7.03 18.06
C VAL A 430 -15.65 8.18 17.07
N TYR A 431 -14.99 9.31 17.31
CA TYR A 431 -14.94 10.41 16.34
C TYR A 431 -14.34 9.95 15.02
N MET A 432 -13.16 9.34 15.05
CA MET A 432 -12.47 8.92 13.84
C MET A 432 -13.23 7.82 13.10
N ALA A 433 -13.78 6.83 13.81
CA ALA A 433 -14.58 5.77 13.20
C ALA A 433 -15.82 6.31 12.47
N ARG A 434 -16.39 7.43 12.93
CA ARG A 434 -17.44 8.15 12.18
C ARG A 434 -16.88 8.79 10.92
N GLN A 435 -15.74 9.50 11.01
CA GLN A 435 -15.12 10.17 9.86
C GLN A 435 -14.78 9.20 8.73
N ILE A 436 -14.25 8.02 9.09
CA ILE A 436 -13.85 7.00 8.11
C ILE A 436 -14.95 5.96 7.83
N GLY A 437 -16.20 6.22 8.22
CA GLY A 437 -17.35 5.38 7.86
C GLY A 437 -17.44 4.01 8.55
N LEU A 438 -16.54 3.67 9.47
CA LEU A 438 -16.58 2.41 10.23
C LEU A 438 -17.76 2.36 11.21
N LEU A 439 -18.18 3.52 11.72
CA LEU A 439 -19.24 3.65 12.71
C LEU A 439 -20.33 4.61 12.23
N ALA A 440 -21.55 4.09 12.12
CA ALA A 440 -22.76 4.87 11.96
C ALA A 440 -23.60 4.81 13.25
N GLY A 441 -24.28 5.92 13.53
CA GLY A 441 -25.30 5.98 14.59
C GLY A 441 -26.58 5.28 14.15
N ASP A 442 -27.47 5.03 15.10
CA ASP A 442 -28.83 4.57 14.82
C ASP A 442 -29.69 5.66 14.12
N SER A 443 -30.98 5.41 13.94
CA SER A 443 -31.92 6.37 13.35
C SER A 443 -32.04 7.69 14.13
N SER A 444 -31.64 7.71 15.40
CA SER A 444 -31.56 8.90 16.25
C SER A 444 -30.14 9.47 16.34
N ASN A 445 -29.21 9.00 15.50
CA ASN A 445 -27.79 9.36 15.52
C ASN A 445 -27.13 9.12 16.89
N ARG A 446 -27.45 7.98 17.52
CA ARG A 446 -26.81 7.48 18.76
C ARG A 446 -25.89 6.30 18.50
N VAL A 447 -24.81 6.19 19.27
CA VAL A 447 -23.82 5.09 19.16
C VAL A 447 -24.12 3.95 20.12
N HIS A 448 -24.75 4.22 21.27
CA HIS A 448 -24.90 3.27 22.38
C HIS A 448 -23.55 2.71 22.85
N PRO A 449 -22.60 3.57 23.28
CA PRO A 449 -21.20 3.20 23.49
C PRO A 449 -20.99 2.07 24.51
N ASN A 450 -21.88 1.98 25.50
CA ASN A 450 -21.82 1.00 26.59
C ASN A 450 -22.62 -0.29 26.30
N GLN A 451 -23.34 -0.36 25.18
CA GLN A 451 -24.10 -1.54 24.81
C GLN A 451 -23.16 -2.70 24.46
N VAL A 452 -23.47 -3.89 25.00
CA VAL A 452 -22.81 -5.15 24.65
C VAL A 452 -23.12 -5.51 23.20
N MET A 453 -22.08 -5.83 22.44
CA MET A 453 -22.22 -6.28 21.06
C MET A 453 -22.56 -7.77 21.00
N THR A 454 -23.53 -8.08 20.14
CA THR A 454 -23.75 -9.44 19.65
C THR A 454 -22.64 -9.87 18.70
N ARG A 455 -22.50 -11.19 18.49
CA ARG A 455 -21.56 -11.73 17.51
C ARG A 455 -21.89 -11.30 16.07
N ALA A 456 -23.17 -11.14 15.76
CA ALA A 456 -23.66 -10.59 14.50
C ALA A 456 -23.20 -9.13 14.28
N GLU A 457 -23.42 -8.25 15.24
CA GLU A 457 -22.99 -6.84 15.15
C GLU A 457 -21.47 -6.71 15.04
N ALA A 458 -20.72 -7.53 15.80
CA ALA A 458 -19.27 -7.55 15.72
C ALA A 458 -18.78 -8.02 14.34
N SER A 459 -19.45 -9.00 13.75
CA SER A 459 -19.14 -9.51 12.40
C SER A 459 -19.39 -8.44 11.32
N ALA A 460 -20.53 -7.75 11.38
CA ALA A 460 -20.84 -6.67 10.44
C ALA A 460 -19.84 -5.51 10.56
N MET A 461 -19.43 -5.16 11.79
CA MET A 461 -18.40 -4.13 12.02
C MET A 461 -17.04 -4.54 11.46
N LEU A 462 -16.64 -5.81 11.62
CA LEU A 462 -15.41 -6.34 11.04
C LEU A 462 -15.44 -6.31 9.51
N ILE A 463 -16.58 -6.63 8.87
CA ILE A 463 -16.71 -6.56 7.40
C ILE A 463 -16.58 -5.13 6.89
N ARG A 464 -17.11 -4.12 7.61
CA ARG A 464 -16.85 -2.71 7.26
C ARG A 464 -15.37 -2.35 7.39
N PHE A 465 -14.72 -2.81 8.45
CA PHE A 465 -13.28 -2.63 8.63
C PHE A 465 -12.44 -3.26 7.52
N LEU A 466 -12.79 -4.49 7.13
CA LEU A 466 -12.19 -5.18 5.98
C LEU A 466 -12.40 -4.40 4.67
N SER A 467 -13.61 -3.89 4.46
CA SER A 467 -13.95 -3.09 3.27
C SER A 467 -13.15 -1.80 3.21
N PHE A 468 -12.94 -1.15 4.37
CA PHE A 468 -12.08 0.04 4.47
C PHE A 468 -10.62 -0.27 4.09
N LEU A 469 -10.06 -1.36 4.62
CA LEU A 469 -8.68 -1.80 4.30
C LEU A 469 -8.52 -2.21 2.82
N GLU A 470 -9.56 -2.79 2.24
CA GLU A 470 -9.61 -3.25 0.85
C GLU A 470 -9.77 -2.09 -0.16
N ARG A 471 -10.69 -1.15 0.10
CA ARG A 471 -11.20 -0.20 -0.93
C ARG A 471 -10.89 1.24 -0.63
N ASP A 472 -11.24 1.69 0.57
CA ASP A 472 -11.25 3.12 0.89
C ASP A 472 -9.82 3.67 0.94
N LEU A 473 -8.87 2.88 1.46
CA LEU A 473 -7.45 3.23 1.41
C LEU A 473 -6.92 3.30 -0.03
N GLN A 474 -7.31 2.36 -0.91
CA GLN A 474 -6.89 2.40 -2.32
C GLN A 474 -7.43 3.67 -2.99
N GLN A 475 -8.71 3.99 -2.75
CA GLN A 475 -9.33 5.17 -3.31
C GLN A 475 -8.59 6.45 -2.88
N ASP A 476 -8.23 6.56 -1.60
CA ASP A 476 -7.55 7.75 -1.10
C ASP A 476 -6.11 7.89 -1.61
N TYR A 477 -5.34 6.79 -1.58
CA TYR A 477 -3.92 6.82 -1.94
C TYR A 477 -3.64 6.71 -3.44
N ARG A 478 -4.64 6.35 -4.26
CA ARG A 478 -4.51 6.29 -5.74
C ARG A 478 -5.51 7.19 -6.43
N GLU A 479 -6.81 6.88 -6.35
CA GLU A 479 -7.83 7.54 -7.17
C GLU A 479 -7.95 9.03 -6.85
N ASN A 480 -7.94 9.40 -5.57
CA ASN A 480 -8.04 10.79 -5.16
C ASN A 480 -6.81 11.62 -5.61
N ILE A 481 -5.63 11.00 -5.71
CA ILE A 481 -4.39 11.67 -6.14
C ILE A 481 -4.30 11.72 -7.67
N VAL A 482 -4.62 10.61 -8.33
CA VAL A 482 -4.50 10.46 -9.79
C VAL A 482 -5.67 11.14 -10.51
N LEU A 483 -6.87 11.22 -9.95
CA LEU A 483 -8.04 11.77 -10.66
C LEU A 483 -8.35 13.23 -10.33
N TYR A 484 -7.88 13.76 -9.18
CA TYR A 484 -8.14 15.15 -8.76
C TYR A 484 -6.84 15.98 -8.79
N LYS A 485 -6.24 16.07 -9.98
CA LYS A 485 -4.98 16.78 -10.25
C LYS A 485 -5.14 18.29 -10.33
#